data_AF-A0A6A8A4F7-F1
#
_entry.id   AF-A0A6A8A4F7-F1
#
_cell.length_a   1.000
_cell.length_b   1.000
_cell.length_c   1.000
_cell.angle_alpha   90.00
_cell.angle_beta   90.00
_cell.angle_gamma   90.00
#
_symmetry.space_group_name_H-M   'P 1'
#
loop_
_entity.id
_entity.type
_entity.pdbx_description
1 polymer ?
#
loop_
_entity_poly.entity_id
_entity_poly.type
_entity_poly.pdbx_seq_one_letter_code
_entity_poly.pdbx_strand_id
1 'polypeptide(L)' 'MSLIQEPLLPAPRPHPEEIRSDFEMRFGKHITMQASARITPAGVISAGIAVAVMTLALGYVAGSAWRRK' A
#
# COMPACT_ATOMS: atom_id res chain seq x y z
N MET A 1 -6.91 -50.00 -8.94
CA MET A 1 -5.84 -49.04 -8.55
C MET A 1 -5.50 -48.23 -9.81
N SER A 2 -6.30 -47.20 -10.09
CA SER A 2 -6.12 -46.31 -11.24
C SER A 2 -5.60 -44.98 -10.69
N LEU A 3 -4.36 -44.64 -11.03
CA LEU A 3 -3.74 -43.38 -10.62
C LEU A 3 -4.31 -42.27 -11.50
N ILE A 4 -5.27 -41.53 -10.95
CA ILE A 4 -5.59 -40.18 -11.44
C ILE A 4 -4.41 -39.31 -11.00
N GLN A 5 -3.47 -39.08 -11.92
CA GLN A 5 -2.51 -37.99 -11.77
C GLN A 5 -3.07 -36.82 -12.55
N GLU A 6 -3.81 -35.95 -11.85
CA GLU A 6 -4.18 -34.65 -12.41
C GLU A 6 -2.90 -33.94 -12.87
N PRO A 7 -2.82 -33.48 -14.13
CA PRO A 7 -1.70 -32.66 -14.55
C PRO A 7 -1.70 -31.44 -13.63
N LEU A 8 -0.59 -31.23 -12.92
CA LEU A 8 -0.30 -30.02 -12.15
C LEU A 8 -0.48 -28.82 -13.09
N LEU A 9 -1.70 -28.27 -13.13
CA LEU A 9 -2.03 -27.10 -13.93
C LEU A 9 -1.06 -26.00 -13.47
N PRO A 10 -0.33 -25.34 -14.39
CA PRO A 10 0.54 -24.25 -14.01
C PRO A 10 -0.30 -23.22 -13.26
N ALA A 11 0.21 -22.76 -12.11
CA ALA A 11 -0.43 -21.70 -11.34
C ALA A 11 -0.88 -20.58 -12.30
N PRO A 12 -2.13 -20.08 -12.20
CA PRO A 12 -2.63 -19.04 -13.09
C PRO A 12 -1.59 -17.93 -13.22
N ARG A 13 -1.14 -17.65 -14.45
CA ARG A 13 -0.21 -16.54 -14.68
C ARG A 13 -0.93 -15.27 -14.21
N PRO A 14 -0.33 -14.45 -13.34
CA PRO A 14 -0.95 -13.21 -12.91
C PRO A 14 -1.24 -12.38 -14.16
N HIS A 15 -2.52 -12.12 -14.39
CA HIS A 15 -2.93 -11.34 -15.54
C HIS A 15 -2.49 -9.88 -15.33
N PRO A 16 -2.01 -9.19 -16.37
CA PRO A 16 -1.40 -7.86 -16.25
C PRO A 16 -2.34 -6.78 -15.70
N GLU A 17 -3.66 -7.02 -15.66
CA GLU A 17 -4.63 -6.15 -14.98
C GLU A 17 -4.51 -6.15 -13.44
N GLU A 18 -3.87 -7.16 -12.85
CA GLU A 18 -3.71 -7.27 -11.40
C GLU A 18 -2.38 -6.67 -10.94
N ILE A 19 -2.26 -5.33 -10.99
CA ILE A 19 -1.10 -4.62 -10.42
C ILE A 19 -1.17 -4.73 -8.89
N ARG A 20 -0.50 -5.76 -8.37
CA ARG A 20 -0.34 -6.03 -6.95
C ARG A 20 0.94 -5.35 -6.46
N SER A 21 0.84 -4.64 -5.35
CA SER A 21 1.98 -4.00 -4.71
C SER A 21 2.16 -4.60 -3.33
N ASP A 22 3.25 -5.35 -3.19
CA ASP A 22 3.67 -5.97 -1.95
C ASP A 22 4.76 -5.09 -1.32
N PHE A 23 4.56 -4.68 -0.08
CA PHE A 23 5.48 -3.87 0.71
C PHE A 23 5.94 -4.67 1.91
N GLU A 24 7.25 -4.76 2.06
CA GLU A 24 7.86 -5.24 3.30
C GLU A 24 8.65 -4.08 3.92
N MET A 25 8.21 -3.63 5.09
CA MET A 25 8.88 -2.57 5.84
C MET A 25 9.34 -3.12 7.18
N ARG A 26 10.66 -3.04 7.43
CA ARG A 26 11.28 -3.43 8.69
C ARG A 26 11.48 -2.19 9.55
N PHE A 27 10.79 -2.14 10.69
CA PHE A 27 10.98 -1.10 11.71
C PHE A 27 11.94 -1.61 12.78
N GLY A 28 13.20 -1.17 12.70
CA GLY A 28 14.25 -1.59 13.62
C GLY A 28 14.59 -3.08 13.52
N LYS A 29 15.03 -3.67 14.63
CA LYS A 29 15.47 -5.08 14.67
C LYS A 29 14.34 -6.10 14.86
N HIS A 30 13.17 -5.65 15.31
CA HIS A 30 12.14 -6.53 15.88
C HIS A 30 10.78 -6.49 15.17
N ILE A 31 10.49 -5.49 14.35
CA ILE A 31 9.17 -5.33 13.74
C ILE A 31 9.30 -5.44 12.23
N THR A 32 8.64 -6.43 11.64
CA THR A 32 8.54 -6.59 10.19
C THR A 32 7.06 -6.45 9.82
N MET A 33 6.75 -5.45 9.00
CA MET A 33 5.41 -5.19 8.51
C MET A 33 5.35 -5.59 7.03
N GLN A 34 4.54 -6.60 6.73
CA GLN A 34 4.22 -6.96 5.36
C GLN A 34 2.81 -6.45 5.02
N ALA A 35 2.69 -5.73 3.92
CA ALA A 35 1.42 -5.24 3.40
C ALA A 35 1.30 -5.65 1.93
N SER A 36 0.14 -6.12 1.52
CA SER A 36 -0.15 -6.49 0.14
C SER A 36 -1.42 -5.77 -0.26
N ALA A 37 -1.33 -4.86 -1.23
CA ALA A 37 -2.46 -4.06 -1.67
C ALA A 37 -2.49 -3.96 -3.20
N ARG A 38 -3.70 -3.85 -3.75
CA ARG A 38 -3.88 -3.48 -5.16
C ARG A 38 -3.72 -1.97 -5.26
N ILE A 39 -2.59 -1.52 -5.81
CA ILE A 39 -2.27 -0.10 -5.92
C ILE A 39 -2.40 0.34 -7.37
N THR A 40 -3.23 1.35 -7.62
CA THR A 40 -3.32 2.01 -8.92
C THR A 40 -2.44 3.26 -8.94
N PRO A 41 -1.81 3.62 -10.07
CA PRO A 41 -1.00 4.84 -10.17
C PRO A 41 -1.79 6.11 -9.81
N ALA A 42 -3.05 6.19 -10.24
CA ALA A 42 -3.95 7.27 -9.87
C ALA A 42 -4.22 7.32 -8.36
N GLY A 43 -4.39 6.14 -7.73
CA GLY A 43 -4.56 6.01 -6.29
C GLY A 43 -3.37 6.57 -5.52
N VAL A 44 -2.14 6.25 -5.93
CA VAL A 44 -0.91 6.78 -5.28
C VAL A 44 -0.86 8.30 -5.34
N ILE A 45 -1.12 8.88 -6.52
CA ILE A 45 -1.10 10.33 -6.71
C ILE A 45 -2.17 10.99 -5.83
N SER A 46 -3.40 10.47 -5.85
CA SER A 46 -4.50 11.00 -5.03
C SER A 46 -4.21 10.92 -3.53
N ALA A 47 -3.62 9.82 -3.07
CA ALA A 47 -3.22 9.66 -1.67
C ALA A 47 -2.15 10.68 -1.28
N GLY A 48 -1.14 10.91 -2.13
CA GLY A 48 -0.12 11.93 -1.91
C GLY A 48 -0.71 13.34 -1.79
N ILE A 49 -1.62 13.71 -2.69
CA ILE A 49 -2.31 15.01 -2.63
C ILE A 49 -3.15 15.13 -1.36
N ALA A 50 -3.91 14.10 -1.01
CA ALA A 50 -4.73 14.10 0.20
C ALA A 50 -3.88 14.31 1.46
N VAL A 51 -2.77 13.57 1.59
CA VAL A 51 -1.83 13.72 2.71
C VAL A 51 -1.21 15.11 2.76
N ALA A 52 -0.82 15.68 1.61
CA ALA A 52 -0.26 17.02 1.54
C ALA A 52 -1.26 18.09 2.02
N VAL A 53 -2.51 18.03 1.55
CA VAL A 53 -3.58 18.97 1.95
C VAL A 53 -3.89 18.83 3.44
N MET A 54 -4.02 17.60 3.95
CA MET A 54 -4.24 17.33 5.37
C MET A 54 -3.10 17.90 6.23
N THR A 55 -1.85 17.68 5.83
CA THR A 55 -0.67 18.17 6.55
C THR A 55 -0.62 19.70 6.55
N LEU A 56 -0.92 20.33 5.41
CA LEU A 56 -0.97 21.80 5.29
C LEU A 56 -2.06 22.38 6.19
N ALA A 57 -3.27 21.80 6.17
CA ALA A 57 -4.38 22.23 7.01
C ALA A 57 -4.02 22.10 8.50
N LEU A 58 -3.43 20.98 8.90
CA LEU A 58 -2.99 20.75 10.28
C LEU A 58 -1.91 21.77 10.70
N GLY A 59 -0.92 22.00 9.82
CA GLY A 59 0.14 22.99 10.05
C GLY A 59 -0.39 24.41 10.16
N TYR A 60 -1.38 24.78 9.34
CA TYR A 60 -2.05 26.07 9.43
C TYR A 60 -2.79 26.24 10.77
N VAL A 61 -3.58 25.24 11.17
CA VAL A 61 -4.30 25.28 12.46
C VAL A 61 -3.32 25.38 13.62
N ALA A 62 -2.28 24.53 13.65
CA ALA A 62 -1.27 24.53 14.70
C ALA A 62 -0.50 25.87 14.76
N GLY A 63 -0.10 26.41 13.61
CA GLY A 63 0.58 27.71 13.53
C GLY A 63 -0.31 28.87 13.97
N SER A 64 -1.60 28.84 13.64
CA SER A 64 -2.57 29.85 14.06
C SER A 64 -2.82 29.84 15.57
N ALA A 65 -2.76 28.67 16.21
CA ALA A 65 -2.91 28.53 17.64
C ALA A 65 -1.66 29.02 18.38
N TRP A 66 -0.47 28.77 17.81
CA TRP A 66 0.79 29.21 18.39
C TRP A 66 0.97 30.73 18.33
N ARG A 67 0.59 31.38 17.22
CA ARG A 67 0.65 32.85 17.09
C ARG A 67 -0.32 33.62 17.99
N ARG A 68 -1.30 32.94 18.59
CA ARG A 68 -2.31 33.55 19.50
C ARG A 68 -1.95 33.41 20.99
N LYS A 69 -0.90 32.67 21.32
CA LYS A 69 -0.29 32.66 22.66
C LYS A 69 0.85 33.67 22.71
#